data_AF-A0A3B1B6L6-F1
#
_entry.id   AF-A0A3B1B6L6-F1
#
_cell.length_a   1.000
_cell.length_b   1.000
_cell.length_c   1.000
_cell.angle_alpha   90.00
_cell.angle_beta   90.00
_cell.angle_gamma   90.00
#
_symmetry.space_group_name_H-M   'P 1'
#
loop_
_entity.id
_entity.type
_entity.pdbx_description
1 polymer ?
#
loop_
_entity_poly.entity_id
_entity_poly.type
_entity_poly.pdbx_seq_one_letter_code
_entity_poly.pdbx_strand_id
1 'polypeptide(L)'
;MSKEKQPLKSGEKILFGIVAVFIGLAVIAYVALETYRMTRTDPLFENKTHYNFSEAGHLGSRLFREARCTACHRALRNGTNMGLSLDGVGSVRSLDWLVAFLADPEANYASRTLDHGPNPKEAAYVSEMPEEDRYA
;
A
#
# COMPACT_ATOMS: atom_id res chain seq x y z
N MET A 1 23.83 46.04 29.34
CA MET A 1 24.34 46.37 27.98
C MET A 1 23.43 45.70 26.96
N SER A 2 22.53 46.46 26.35
CA SER A 2 21.69 45.94 25.28
C SER A 2 22.53 45.90 24.01
N LYS A 3 22.77 44.70 23.47
CA LYS A 3 23.46 44.53 22.18
C LYS A 3 22.50 45.03 21.11
N GLU A 4 22.72 46.23 20.58
CA GLU A 4 21.95 46.69 19.42
C GLU A 4 22.14 45.72 18.26
N LYS A 5 21.04 45.24 17.69
CA LYS A 5 21.07 44.30 16.57
C LYS A 5 21.68 45.02 15.37
N GLN A 6 22.79 44.50 14.86
CA GLN A 6 23.40 45.04 13.64
C GLN A 6 22.40 44.96 12.49
N PRO A 7 22.22 46.04 11.71
CA PRO A 7 21.31 46.03 10.57
C PRO A 7 21.82 45.07 9.49
N LEU A 8 20.88 44.39 8.82
CA LEU A 8 21.18 43.49 7.71
C LEU A 8 21.99 44.20 6.62
N LYS A 9 23.00 43.52 6.09
CA LYS A 9 23.79 44.00 4.95
C LYS A 9 22.93 44.03 3.68
N SER A 10 23.30 44.83 2.69
CA SER A 10 22.51 44.99 1.46
C SER A 10 22.24 43.66 0.74
N GLY A 11 23.23 42.76 0.70
CA GLY A 11 23.07 41.43 0.12
C GLY A 11 22.06 40.55 0.87
N GLU A 12 22.04 40.62 2.20
CA GLU A 12 21.10 39.87 3.03
C GLU A 12 19.67 40.38 2.85
N LYS A 13 19.48 41.70 2.75
CA LYS A 13 18.16 42.30 2.48
C LYS A 13 17.58 41.85 1.13
N ILE A 14 18.42 41.80 0.09
CA ILE A 14 18.01 41.31 -1.23
C ILE A 14 17.66 39.82 -1.15
N LEU A 15 18.49 39.01 -0.50
CA LEU A 15 18.25 37.58 -0.35
C LEU A 15 16.94 37.30 0.40
N PHE A 16 16.72 37.92 1.56
CA PHE A 16 15.49 37.72 2.35
C PHE A 16 14.26 38.27 1.63
N GLY A 17 14.37 39.37 0.90
CA GLY A 17 13.30 39.89 0.07
C GLY A 17 12.88 38.90 -1.02
N ILE A 18 13.86 38.36 -1.76
CA ILE A 18 13.61 37.35 -2.80
C ILE A 18 12.98 36.09 -2.19
N VAL A 19 13.54 35.57 -1.09
CA VAL A 19 13.00 34.38 -0.40
C VAL A 19 11.56 34.61 0.08
N ALA A 20 11.26 35.78 0.66
CA ALA A 20 9.91 36.11 1.10
C ALA A 20 8.92 36.14 -0.07
N VAL A 21 9.33 36.66 -1.24
CA VAL A 21 8.51 36.64 -2.45
C VAL A 21 8.23 35.21 -2.91
N PHE A 22 9.25 34.35 -2.97
CA PHE A 22 9.05 32.94 -3.35
C PHE A 22 8.12 32.20 -2.40
N ILE A 23 8.27 32.41 -1.09
CA ILE A 23 7.37 31.82 -0.08
C ILE A 23 5.95 32.34 -0.28
N GLY A 24 5.77 33.65 -0.48
CA GLY A 24 4.46 34.24 -0.76
C GLY A 24 3.78 33.64 -1.99
N LEU A 25 4.52 33.52 -3.10
CA LEU A 25 4.02 32.89 -4.32
C LEU A 25 3.65 31.42 -4.11
N ALA A 26 4.46 30.65 -3.38
CA ALA A 26 4.19 29.25 -3.09
C ALA A 26 2.91 29.09 -2.24
N VAL A 27 2.71 29.94 -1.23
CA VAL A 27 1.49 29.94 -0.41
C VAL A 27 0.26 30.29 -1.24
N ILE A 28 0.36 31.32 -2.09
CA ILE A 28 -0.76 31.72 -2.97
C ILE A 28 -1.11 30.57 -3.93
N ALA A 29 -0.11 29.94 -4.56
CA ALA A 29 -0.32 28.83 -5.47
C ALA A 29 -0.96 27.62 -4.76
N TYR A 30 -0.51 27.30 -3.54
CA TYR A 30 -1.09 26.23 -2.73
C TYR A 30 -2.56 26.50 -2.39
N VAL A 31 -2.88 27.69 -1.87
CA VAL A 31 -4.26 28.06 -1.53
C VAL A 31 -5.16 28.05 -2.76
N ALA A 32 -4.66 28.55 -3.91
CA ALA A 32 -5.40 28.52 -5.17
C ALA A 32 -5.67 27.09 -5.63
N LEU A 33 -4.66 26.21 -5.63
CA LEU A 33 -4.80 24.81 -6.02
C LEU A 33 -5.74 24.06 -5.09
N GLU A 34 -5.65 24.30 -3.79
CA GLU A 34 -6.49 23.63 -2.79
C GLU A 34 -7.95 24.08 -2.89
N THR A 35 -8.20 25.39 -3.06
CA THR A 35 -9.55 25.92 -3.31
C THR A 35 -10.13 25.34 -4.60
N TYR A 36 -9.30 25.22 -5.64
CA TYR A 36 -9.69 24.60 -6.90
C TYR A 36 -10.02 23.11 -6.74
N ARG A 37 -9.24 22.37 -5.93
CA ARG A 37 -9.50 20.97 -5.59
C ARG A 37 -10.80 20.80 -4.80
N MET A 38 -11.06 21.67 -3.83
CA MET A 38 -12.24 21.58 -2.94
C MET A 38 -13.55 21.96 -3.64
N THR A 39 -13.49 22.78 -4.68
CA THR A 39 -14.69 23.23 -5.42
C THR A 39 -15.06 22.30 -6.59
N ARG A 40 -14.19 21.36 -6.94
CA ARG A 40 -14.46 20.33 -7.96
C ARG A 40 -15.25 19.17 -7.38
N THR A 41 -16.19 18.65 -8.18
CA THR A 41 -16.94 17.43 -7.88
C THR A 41 -16.23 16.17 -8.39
N ASP A 42 -15.31 16.34 -9.34
CA ASP A 42 -14.43 15.32 -9.88
C ASP A 42 -13.00 15.42 -9.28
N PRO A 43 -12.29 14.28 -9.10
CA PRO A 43 -10.92 14.30 -8.64
C PRO A 43 -10.00 14.94 -9.70
N LEU A 44 -9.13 15.85 -9.26
CA LEU A 44 -8.12 16.51 -10.12
C LEU A 44 -7.22 15.51 -10.88
N PHE A 45 -6.96 14.36 -10.26
CA PHE A 45 -6.23 13.26 -10.86
C PHE A 45 -7.08 12.00 -10.72
N GLU A 46 -7.56 11.48 -11.85
CA GLU A 46 -8.36 10.26 -11.85
C GLU A 46 -7.48 9.07 -11.48
N ASN A 47 -7.87 8.33 -10.44
CA ASN A 47 -7.22 7.07 -10.11
C ASN A 47 -7.68 6.00 -11.12
N LYS A 48 -6.84 5.75 -12.12
CA LYS A 48 -7.07 4.72 -13.15
C LYS A 48 -6.90 3.29 -12.62
N THR A 49 -6.44 3.12 -11.38
CA THR A 49 -6.20 1.83 -10.74
C THR A 49 -7.12 1.65 -9.54
N HIS A 50 -8.38 1.31 -9.80
CA HIS A 50 -9.30 0.86 -8.75
C HIS A 50 -9.42 -0.67 -8.82
N TYR A 51 -9.46 -1.31 -7.66
CA TYR A 51 -9.79 -2.72 -7.56
C TYR A 51 -11.29 -2.82 -7.27
N ASN A 52 -12.06 -3.35 -8.22
CA ASN A 52 -13.48 -3.59 -8.03
C ASN A 52 -13.68 -5.01 -7.49
N PHE A 53 -13.78 -5.13 -6.16
CA PHE A 53 -13.99 -6.42 -5.51
C PHE A 53 -15.47 -6.72 -5.33
N SER A 54 -15.83 -8.00 -5.42
CA SER A 54 -17.09 -8.49 -4.89
C SER A 54 -17.09 -8.40 -3.35
N GLU A 55 -18.23 -8.64 -2.72
CA GLU A 55 -18.31 -8.77 -1.26
C GLU A 55 -17.33 -9.82 -0.72
N ALA A 56 -17.24 -10.97 -1.40
CA ALA A 56 -16.23 -12.01 -1.10
C ALA A 56 -14.80 -11.46 -1.22
N GLY A 57 -14.47 -10.77 -2.32
CA GLY A 57 -13.13 -10.19 -2.48
C GLY A 57 -12.78 -9.14 -1.41
N HIS A 58 -13.77 -8.40 -0.88
CA HIS A 58 -13.56 -7.53 0.28
C HIS A 58 -13.29 -8.32 1.57
N LEU A 59 -13.97 -9.46 1.78
CA LEU A 59 -13.67 -10.39 2.87
C LEU A 59 -12.26 -10.98 2.72
N GLY A 60 -11.91 -11.53 1.56
CA GLY A 60 -10.57 -12.07 1.28
C GLY A 60 -9.48 -11.02 1.48
N SER A 61 -9.71 -9.78 1.05
CA SER A 61 -8.79 -8.66 1.30
C SER A 61 -8.57 -8.38 2.80
N ARG A 62 -9.62 -8.50 3.63
CA ARG A 62 -9.50 -8.35 5.09
C ARG A 62 -8.76 -9.53 5.71
N LEU A 63 -9.17 -10.75 5.38
CA LEU A 63 -8.53 -11.98 5.85
C LEU A 63 -7.05 -12.00 5.50
N PHE A 64 -6.67 -11.60 4.29
CA PHE A 64 -5.27 -11.51 3.86
C PHE A 64 -4.40 -10.61 4.79
N ARG A 65 -5.00 -9.55 5.34
CA ARG A 65 -4.31 -8.66 6.29
C ARG A 65 -4.32 -9.23 7.71
N GLU A 66 -5.46 -9.76 8.15
CA GLU A 66 -5.68 -10.23 9.52
C GLU A 66 -4.97 -11.55 9.80
N ALA A 67 -4.98 -12.48 8.84
CA ALA A 67 -4.21 -13.73 8.86
C ALA A 67 -2.71 -13.51 8.62
N ARG A 68 -2.23 -12.26 8.57
CA ARG A 68 -0.81 -11.88 8.45
C ARG A 68 -0.13 -12.36 7.17
N CYS A 69 -0.87 -12.60 6.09
CA CYS A 69 -0.27 -12.96 4.80
C CYS A 69 0.67 -11.85 4.29
N THR A 70 0.38 -10.59 4.62
CA THR A 70 1.23 -9.42 4.31
C THR A 70 2.61 -9.43 4.97
N ALA A 71 2.84 -10.27 5.99
CA ALA A 71 4.15 -10.39 6.64
C ALA A 71 5.19 -10.97 5.67
N CYS A 72 4.78 -11.91 4.82
CA CYS A 72 5.65 -12.56 3.83
C CYS A 72 5.28 -12.15 2.39
N HIS A 73 4.00 -12.06 2.05
CA HIS A 73 3.55 -11.80 0.70
C HIS A 73 3.20 -10.34 0.45
N ARG A 74 3.32 -9.93 -0.81
CA ARG A 74 2.75 -8.70 -1.34
C ARG A 74 1.55 -9.02 -2.23
N ALA A 75 0.45 -8.32 -2.02
CA ALA A 75 -0.71 -8.34 -2.91
C ALA A 75 -1.31 -6.93 -3.04
N LEU A 76 -1.76 -6.57 -4.24
CA LEU A 76 -2.25 -5.24 -4.59
C LEU A 76 -1.22 -4.14 -4.25
N ARG A 77 0.06 -4.44 -4.47
CA ARG A 77 1.21 -3.58 -4.11
C ARG A 77 1.33 -3.27 -2.60
N ASN A 78 0.70 -4.06 -1.73
CA ASN A 78 0.77 -3.92 -0.28
C ASN A 78 1.31 -5.19 0.38
N GLY A 79 2.22 -5.05 1.35
CA GLY A 79 2.92 -6.15 2.02
C GLY A 79 4.44 -6.10 1.83
N THR A 80 5.13 -7.20 2.14
CA THR A 80 6.59 -7.30 2.02
C THR A 80 7.04 -7.98 0.72
N ASN A 81 8.32 -7.87 0.39
CA ASN A 81 8.95 -8.60 -0.71
C ASN A 81 9.75 -9.82 -0.22
N MET A 82 9.48 -10.31 1.00
CA MET A 82 10.21 -11.43 1.59
C MET A 82 9.81 -12.77 0.96
N GLY A 83 8.50 -12.95 0.74
CA GLY A 83 7.92 -14.05 -0.01
C GLY A 83 7.58 -13.65 -1.44
N LEU A 84 6.91 -14.55 -2.16
CA LEU A 84 6.50 -14.30 -3.54
C LEU A 84 5.44 -13.20 -3.61
N SER A 85 5.57 -12.33 -4.61
CA SER A 85 4.50 -11.39 -4.96
C SER A 85 3.29 -12.16 -5.50
N LEU A 86 2.13 -11.91 -4.92
CA LEU A 86 0.84 -12.44 -5.34
C LEU A 86 0.07 -11.46 -6.24
N ASP A 87 0.66 -10.30 -6.57
CA ASP A 87 0.12 -9.40 -7.58
C ASP A 87 -0.14 -10.15 -8.90
N GLY A 88 -1.41 -10.19 -9.32
CA GLY A 88 -1.81 -10.85 -10.57
C GLY A 88 -1.83 -12.38 -10.51
N VAL A 89 -1.74 -13.00 -9.32
CA VAL A 89 -1.76 -14.47 -9.18
C VAL A 89 -3.01 -15.11 -9.82
N GLY A 90 -4.16 -14.44 -9.75
CA GLY A 90 -5.41 -14.89 -10.39
C GLY A 90 -5.36 -14.93 -11.92
N SER A 91 -4.38 -14.28 -12.56
CA SER A 91 -4.15 -14.41 -14.00
C SER A 91 -3.35 -15.66 -14.37
N VAL A 92 -2.75 -16.34 -13.38
CA VAL A 92 -1.85 -17.49 -13.57
C VAL A 92 -2.46 -18.76 -12.97
N ARG A 93 -3.25 -18.64 -11.90
CA ARG A 93 -3.86 -19.75 -11.17
C ARG A 93 -5.36 -19.57 -11.07
N SER A 94 -6.11 -20.66 -11.21
CA SER A 94 -7.55 -20.69 -10.94
C SER A 94 -7.83 -20.59 -9.44
N LEU A 95 -9.05 -20.18 -9.09
CA LEU A 95 -9.51 -20.17 -7.70
C LEU A 95 -9.37 -21.55 -7.06
N ASP A 96 -9.83 -22.61 -7.73
CA ASP A 96 -9.73 -23.98 -7.23
C ASP A 96 -8.28 -24.39 -6.93
N TRP A 97 -7.34 -23.99 -7.78
CA TRP A 97 -5.92 -24.26 -7.54
C TRP A 97 -5.39 -23.52 -6.31
N LEU A 98 -5.81 -22.27 -6.11
CA LEU A 98 -5.40 -21.47 -4.95
C LEU A 98 -5.98 -22.05 -3.66
N VAL A 99 -7.27 -22.38 -3.65
CA VAL A 99 -7.92 -23.00 -2.49
C VAL A 99 -7.27 -24.34 -2.16
N ALA A 100 -7.02 -25.18 -3.16
CA ALA A 100 -6.34 -26.46 -2.98
C ALA A 100 -4.90 -26.28 -2.46
N PHE A 101 -4.17 -25.26 -2.95
CA PHE A 101 -2.85 -24.93 -2.43
C PHE A 101 -2.90 -24.49 -0.96
N LEU A 102 -3.86 -23.66 -0.57
CA LEU A 102 -4.01 -23.23 0.83
C LEU A 102 -4.41 -24.40 1.73
N ALA A 103 -5.15 -25.39 1.20
CA ALA A 103 -5.55 -26.61 1.91
C ALA A 103 -4.39 -27.58 2.13
N ASP A 104 -3.70 -27.95 1.05
CA ASP A 104 -2.62 -28.93 1.02
C ASP A 104 -1.57 -28.52 -0.01
N PRO A 105 -0.62 -27.65 0.39
CA PRO A 105 0.32 -27.02 -0.54
C PRO A 105 1.31 -28.01 -1.13
N GLU A 106 1.74 -29.02 -0.37
CA GLU A 106 2.73 -30.00 -0.85
C GLU A 106 2.10 -31.02 -1.79
N ALA A 107 0.85 -31.44 -1.54
CA ALA A 107 0.13 -32.29 -2.47
C ALA A 107 -0.24 -31.54 -3.76
N ASN A 108 -0.75 -30.31 -3.66
CA ASN A 108 -1.16 -29.51 -4.81
C ASN A 108 0.04 -29.06 -5.66
N TYR A 109 1.17 -28.73 -5.03
CA TYR A 109 2.40 -28.31 -5.72
C TYR A 109 3.33 -29.49 -6.07
N ALA A 110 3.00 -30.71 -5.64
CA ALA A 110 3.78 -31.94 -5.82
C ALA A 110 5.25 -31.82 -5.40
N SER A 111 5.55 -30.97 -4.42
CA SER A 111 6.90 -30.77 -3.89
C SER A 111 6.89 -30.13 -2.51
N ARG A 112 7.99 -30.30 -1.78
CA ARG A 112 8.18 -29.70 -0.46
C ARG A 112 8.27 -28.19 -0.58
N THR A 113 7.38 -27.49 0.10
CA THR A 113 7.33 -26.03 0.21
C THR A 113 8.16 -25.53 1.39
N LEU A 114 8.52 -24.24 1.40
CA LEU A 114 9.30 -23.62 2.48
C LEU A 114 8.42 -23.37 3.73
N ASP A 115 7.44 -22.46 3.60
CA ASP A 115 6.68 -21.94 4.75
C ASP A 115 5.24 -22.48 4.83
N HIS A 116 4.65 -22.85 3.70
CA HIS A 116 3.31 -23.47 3.67
C HIS A 116 3.41 -24.99 3.88
N GLY A 117 2.45 -25.61 4.55
CA GLY A 117 2.40 -27.06 4.76
C GLY A 117 2.35 -27.41 6.26
N PRO A 118 2.43 -28.70 6.63
CA PRO A 118 2.21 -29.11 8.01
C PRO A 118 3.27 -28.53 8.97
N ASN A 119 2.92 -28.51 10.27
CA ASN A 119 3.84 -28.15 11.35
C ASN A 119 5.21 -28.87 11.19
N PRO A 120 6.34 -28.18 11.42
CA PRO A 120 6.51 -26.93 12.17
C PRO A 120 6.68 -25.66 11.30
N LYS A 121 6.17 -25.63 10.06
CA LYS A 121 6.38 -24.47 9.17
C LYS A 121 5.60 -23.22 9.62
N GLU A 122 6.11 -22.04 9.28
CA GLU A 122 5.55 -20.76 9.74
C GLU A 122 4.09 -20.54 9.33
N ALA A 123 3.71 -20.97 8.12
CA ALA A 123 2.35 -20.83 7.59
C ALA A 123 1.53 -22.13 7.68
N ALA A 124 1.82 -23.00 8.66
CA ALA A 124 1.05 -24.23 8.87
C ALA A 124 -0.42 -24.00 9.24
N TYR A 125 -0.73 -22.88 9.91
CA TYR A 125 -2.09 -22.50 10.26
C TYR A 125 -3.00 -22.28 9.03
N VAL A 126 -2.42 -22.02 7.85
CA VAL A 126 -3.19 -21.74 6.62
C VAL A 126 -4.00 -22.96 6.17
N SER A 127 -3.44 -24.16 6.28
CA SER A 127 -4.17 -25.41 6.00
C SER A 127 -5.27 -25.72 7.02
N GLU A 128 -5.23 -25.08 8.19
CA GLU A 128 -6.21 -25.22 9.26
C GLU A 128 -7.30 -24.15 9.19
N MET A 129 -7.20 -23.17 8.27
CA MET A 129 -8.21 -22.14 8.10
C MET A 129 -9.55 -22.74 7.61
N PRO A 130 -10.69 -22.17 8.06
CA PRO A 130 -12.00 -22.52 7.54
C PRO A 130 -12.02 -22.51 6.01
N GLU A 131 -12.75 -23.44 5.41
CA GLU A 131 -12.84 -23.53 3.94
C GLU A 131 -13.43 -22.24 3.36
N GLU A 132 -14.47 -21.70 3.99
CA GLU A 132 -15.08 -20.41 3.64
C GLU A 132 -14.08 -19.26 3.57
N ASP A 133 -13.12 -19.21 4.49
CA ASP A 133 -12.07 -18.18 4.52
C ASP A 133 -11.04 -18.36 3.41
N ARG A 134 -10.82 -19.60 2.96
CA ARG A 134 -9.91 -19.91 1.83
C ARG A 134 -10.54 -19.57 0.48
N TYR A 135 -11.87 -19.53 0.39
CA TYR A 135 -12.63 -19.18 -0.83
C TYR A 135 -12.90 -17.67 -0.99
N ALA A 136 -12.66 -16.87 0.05
CA ALA A 136 -12.88 -15.42 0.05
C ALA A 136 -11.79 -14.65 -0.71
#